data_AF-A0A1I7EPN1-F1
#
_entry.id   AF-A0A1I7EPN1-F1
#
_cell.length_a   1.000
_cell.length_b   1.000
_cell.length_c   1.000
_cell.angle_alpha   90.00
_cell.angle_beta   90.00
_cell.angle_gamma   90.00
#
_symmetry.space_group_name_H-M   'P 1'
#
loop_
_entity.id
_entity.type
_entity.pdbx_description
1 polymer ?
#
loop_
_entity_poly.entity_id
_entity_poly.type
_entity_poly.pdbx_seq_one_letter_code
_entity_poly.pdbx_strand_id
1 'polypeptide(L)'
;MQAQSGQLTTYDEAQQFVRRDQALEHAVEKVSRIDFTMQCRKLIEESGWTAETCEEVEDIYRKFLALNIRYPEQKLCPNGPVDEFWHAHILDTRKYAADCGDLFGEMLHHYPYFGMRGPDDRADLDKAFADTVDLFIRHFGLDPTAGDAHARACRPQRCP
;
A
#
# COMPACT_ATOMS: atom_id res chain seq x y z
N MET A 1 14.10 40.65 13.36
CA MET A 1 13.40 39.69 12.49
C MET A 1 12.48 38.87 13.37
N GLN A 2 11.17 39.13 13.32
CA GLN A 2 10.20 38.34 14.08
C GLN A 2 9.96 37.04 13.33
N ALA A 3 10.19 35.91 14.00
CA ALA A 3 9.80 34.60 13.50
C ALA A 3 8.27 34.57 13.45
N GLN A 4 7.70 34.39 12.26
CA GLN A 4 6.28 34.10 12.13
C GLN A 4 6.03 32.70 12.70
N SER A 5 5.34 32.68 13.84
CA SER A 5 4.76 31.47 14.42
C SER A 5 3.86 30.81 13.38
N GLY A 6 4.24 29.64 12.86
CA GLY A 6 3.43 28.87 11.94
C GLY A 6 2.11 28.50 12.62
N GLN A 7 1.01 29.04 12.12
CA GLN A 7 -0.32 28.74 12.64
C GLN A 7 -0.68 27.31 12.25
N LEU A 8 -0.83 26.44 13.25
CA LEU A 8 -1.21 25.03 13.04
C LEU A 8 -2.60 24.98 12.41
N THR A 9 -2.70 24.33 11.26
CA THR A 9 -3.96 24.11 10.53
C THR A 9 -4.79 23.06 11.25
N THR A 10 -6.11 23.22 11.27
CA THR A 10 -7.00 22.19 11.84
C THR A 10 -7.08 20.96 10.94
N TYR A 11 -7.51 19.81 11.48
CA TYR A 11 -7.69 18.59 10.68
C TYR A 11 -8.66 18.81 9.52
N ASP A 12 -9.80 19.47 9.78
CA ASP A 12 -10.81 19.73 8.74
C ASP A 12 -10.29 20.65 7.64
N GLU A 13 -9.45 21.64 7.98
CA GLU A 13 -8.78 22.49 7.00
C GLU A 13 -7.71 21.71 6.22
N ALA A 14 -6.96 20.82 6.88
CA ALA A 14 -5.97 19.97 6.21
C ALA A 14 -6.64 19.02 5.19
N GLN A 15 -7.82 18.47 5.52
CA GLN A 15 -8.59 17.60 4.63
C GLN A 15 -9.09 18.32 3.36
N GLN A 16 -9.21 19.65 3.36
CA GLN A 16 -9.59 20.40 2.14
C GLN A 16 -8.51 20.37 1.05
N PHE A 17 -7.26 20.05 1.42
CA PHE A 17 -6.15 19.94 0.47
C PHE A 17 -6.03 18.55 -0.16
N VAL A 18 -6.75 17.55 0.37
CA VAL A 18 -6.78 16.21 -0.22
C VAL A 18 -7.55 16.25 -1.53
N ARG A 19 -6.98 15.68 -2.58
CA ARG A 19 -7.58 15.70 -3.92
C ARG A 19 -8.82 14.81 -3.94
N ARG A 20 -9.99 15.38 -4.26
CA ARG A 20 -11.19 14.59 -4.55
C ARG A 20 -11.05 13.90 -5.91
N ASP A 21 -11.18 12.58 -5.92
CA ASP A 21 -11.08 11.74 -7.11
C ASP A 21 -12.17 10.66 -7.04
N GLN A 22 -13.29 10.89 -7.72
CA GLN A 22 -14.46 10.00 -7.67
C GLN A 22 -14.14 8.56 -8.09
N ALA A 23 -13.20 8.38 -9.02
CA ALA A 23 -12.78 7.05 -9.43
C ALA A 23 -12.01 6.31 -8.31
N LEU A 24 -11.24 7.06 -7.51
CA LEU A 24 -10.57 6.49 -6.33
C LEU A 24 -11.57 6.19 -5.22
N GLU A 25 -12.55 7.06 -4.98
CA GLU A 25 -13.62 6.81 -4.00
C GLU A 25 -14.35 5.50 -4.32
N HIS A 26 -14.70 5.28 -5.60
CA HIS A 26 -15.29 4.02 -6.03
C HIS A 26 -14.35 2.81 -5.85
N ALA A 27 -13.05 2.99 -6.10
CA ALA A 27 -12.07 1.95 -5.85
C ALA A 27 -11.97 1.58 -4.36
N VAL A 28 -12.01 2.57 -3.46
CA VAL A 28 -12.02 2.37 -2.01
C VAL A 28 -13.27 1.59 -1.57
N GLU A 29 -14.45 1.98 -2.05
CA GLU A 29 -15.70 1.26 -1.78
C GLU A 29 -15.70 -0.18 -2.30
N LYS A 30 -15.02 -0.42 -3.42
CA LYS A 30 -14.87 -1.76 -3.98
C LYS A 30 -13.97 -2.62 -3.10
N VAL A 31 -12.82 -2.07 -2.67
CA VAL A 31 -11.86 -2.76 -1.81
C VAL A 31 -12.40 -3.01 -0.40
N SER A 32 -13.28 -2.15 0.12
CA SER A 32 -13.86 -2.32 1.47
C SER A 32 -14.70 -3.59 1.63
N ARG A 33 -15.05 -4.27 0.52
CA ARG A 33 -15.83 -5.52 0.51
C ARG A 33 -14.98 -6.77 0.67
N ILE A 34 -13.65 -6.64 0.55
CA ILE A 34 -12.74 -7.77 0.69
C ILE A 34 -12.52 -8.08 2.16
N ASP A 35 -12.72 -9.35 2.53
CA ASP A 35 -12.43 -9.87 3.87
C ASP A 35 -10.96 -10.27 3.97
N PHE A 36 -10.22 -9.63 4.89
CA PHE A 36 -8.82 -9.92 5.19
C PHE A 36 -8.60 -10.59 6.56
N THR A 37 -9.67 -11.07 7.21
CA THR A 37 -9.61 -11.66 8.56
C THR A 37 -8.55 -12.77 8.66
N MET A 38 -8.46 -13.64 7.64
CA MET A 38 -7.50 -14.75 7.65
C MET A 38 -6.05 -14.30 7.44
N GLN A 39 -5.82 -13.25 6.64
CA GLN A 39 -4.49 -12.65 6.45
C GLN A 39 -4.01 -12.06 7.78
N CYS A 40 -4.87 -11.30 8.47
CA CYS A 40 -4.53 -10.76 9.78
C CYS A 40 -4.24 -11.84 10.81
N ARG A 41 -5.10 -12.86 10.89
CA ARG A 41 -4.90 -13.99 11.80
C ARG A 41 -3.54 -14.66 11.57
N LYS A 42 -3.17 -14.90 10.31
CA LYS A 42 -1.88 -15.52 9.96
C LYS A 42 -0.70 -14.66 10.40
N LEU A 43 -0.72 -13.37 10.12
CA LEU A 43 0.37 -12.45 10.48
C LEU A 43 0.53 -12.31 12.00
N ILE A 44 -0.58 -12.32 12.75
CA ILE A 44 -0.56 -12.32 14.21
C ILE A 44 0.03 -13.63 14.76
N GLU A 45 -0.44 -14.78 14.27
CA GLU A 45 -0.03 -16.09 14.78
C GLU A 45 1.41 -16.49 14.37
N GLU A 46 1.86 -16.10 13.17
CA GLU A 46 3.13 -16.59 12.59
C GLU A 46 4.22 -15.53 12.44
N SER A 47 3.87 -14.25 12.24
CA SER A 47 4.83 -13.14 12.09
C SER A 47 4.99 -12.29 13.36
N GLY A 48 4.24 -12.59 14.42
CA GLY A 48 4.30 -11.88 15.70
C GLY A 48 3.71 -10.46 15.66
N TRP A 49 2.86 -10.16 14.67
CA TRP A 49 2.14 -8.89 14.62
C TRP A 49 1.13 -8.78 15.76
N THR A 50 0.88 -7.56 16.23
CA THR A 50 -0.25 -7.30 17.14
C THR A 50 -1.53 -7.05 16.34
N ALA A 51 -2.67 -7.04 17.03
CA ALA A 51 -3.94 -6.70 16.39
C ALA A 51 -3.90 -5.25 15.85
N GLU A 52 -3.30 -4.34 16.60
CA GLU A 52 -3.14 -2.92 16.23
C GLU A 52 -2.26 -2.77 14.98
N THR A 53 -1.12 -3.46 14.91
CA THR A 53 -0.30 -3.48 13.70
C THR A 53 -1.09 -4.02 12.51
N CYS A 54 -1.92 -5.04 12.72
CA CYS A 54 -2.72 -5.58 11.63
C CYS A 54 -3.76 -4.59 11.12
N GLU A 55 -4.49 -3.93 12.04
CA GLU A 55 -5.48 -2.91 11.68
C GLU A 55 -4.85 -1.75 10.90
N GLU A 56 -3.71 -1.23 11.38
CA GLU A 56 -2.99 -0.14 10.72
C GLU A 56 -2.50 -0.53 9.31
N VAL A 57 -1.86 -1.69 9.17
CA VAL A 57 -1.28 -2.12 7.89
C VAL A 57 -2.35 -2.59 6.92
N GLU A 58 -3.43 -3.23 7.39
CA GLU A 58 -4.57 -3.59 6.55
C GLU A 58 -5.21 -2.35 5.93
N ASP A 59 -5.40 -1.29 6.70
CA ASP A 59 -5.94 -0.02 6.20
C ASP A 59 -5.07 0.59 5.10
N ILE A 60 -3.74 0.57 5.26
CA ILE A 60 -2.80 1.03 4.23
C ILE A 60 -2.82 0.09 3.01
N TYR A 61 -2.91 -1.22 3.21
CA TYR A 61 -3.00 -2.20 2.13
C TYR A 61 -4.28 -2.03 1.30
N ARG A 62 -5.42 -1.74 1.95
CA ARG A 62 -6.67 -1.41 1.25
C ARG A 62 -6.51 -0.18 0.37
N LYS A 63 -5.87 0.87 0.88
CA LYS A 63 -5.54 2.08 0.09
C LYS A 63 -4.59 1.75 -1.07
N PHE A 64 -3.61 0.87 -0.87
CA PHE A 64 -2.72 0.41 -1.93
C PHE A 64 -3.48 -0.32 -3.06
N LEU A 65 -4.42 -1.21 -2.71
CA LEU A 65 -5.27 -1.87 -3.72
C LEU A 65 -6.14 -0.85 -4.47
N ALA A 66 -6.71 0.13 -3.78
CA ALA A 66 -7.52 1.17 -4.41
C ALA A 66 -6.70 2.02 -5.40
N LEU A 67 -5.45 2.34 -5.07
CA LEU A 67 -4.54 3.02 -5.99
C LEU A 67 -4.22 2.17 -7.23
N ASN A 68 -4.02 0.85 -7.07
CA ASN A 68 -3.80 -0.05 -8.21
C ASN A 68 -5.03 -0.12 -9.13
N ILE A 69 -6.25 -0.09 -8.59
CA ILE A 69 -7.48 0.03 -9.40
C ILE A 69 -7.52 1.38 -10.13
N ARG A 70 -7.16 2.46 -9.43
CA ARG A 70 -7.23 3.82 -9.97
C ARG A 70 -6.17 4.11 -11.04
N TYR A 71 -5.01 3.47 -10.93
CA TYR A 71 -3.84 3.68 -11.77
C TYR A 71 -3.30 2.35 -12.34
N PRO A 72 -4.09 1.63 -13.15
CA PRO A 72 -3.73 0.29 -13.61
C PRO A 72 -2.47 0.27 -14.50
N GLU A 73 -2.15 1.39 -15.15
CA GLU A 73 -0.96 1.55 -16.00
C GLU A 73 0.31 1.93 -15.22
N GLN A 74 0.20 2.22 -13.92
CA GLN A 74 1.34 2.61 -13.09
C GLN A 74 1.84 1.43 -12.27
N LYS A 75 3.16 1.26 -12.24
CA LYS A 75 3.80 0.29 -11.36
C LYS A 75 3.91 0.88 -9.96
N LEU A 76 3.05 0.42 -9.05
CA LEU A 76 3.07 0.85 -7.65
C LEU A 76 3.89 -0.10 -6.79
N CYS A 77 4.66 0.45 -5.85
CA CYS A 77 5.48 -0.30 -4.91
C CYS A 77 5.06 0.01 -3.48
N PRO A 78 4.61 -0.99 -2.69
CA PRO A 78 4.27 -0.79 -1.30
C PRO A 78 5.52 -0.58 -0.43
N ASN A 79 5.31 -0.16 0.81
CA ASN A 79 6.33 -0.22 1.87
C ASN A 79 6.51 -1.67 2.37
N GLY A 80 7.47 -1.90 3.26
CA GLY A 80 7.77 -3.23 3.80
C GLY A 80 6.56 -3.94 4.46
N PRO A 81 5.90 -3.33 5.46
CA PRO A 81 4.74 -3.96 6.10
C PRO A 81 3.58 -4.28 5.15
N VAL A 82 3.27 -3.38 4.21
CA VAL A 82 2.22 -3.57 3.22
C VAL A 82 2.61 -4.66 2.21
N ASP A 83 3.89 -4.78 1.85
CA ASP A 83 4.41 -5.90 1.04
C ASP A 83 4.25 -7.24 1.76
N GLU A 84 4.56 -7.30 3.06
CA GLU A 84 4.37 -8.51 3.87
C GLU A 84 2.90 -8.92 3.98
N PHE A 85 2.00 -7.96 4.15
CA PHE A 85 0.56 -8.21 4.12
C PHE A 85 0.11 -8.72 2.74
N TRP A 86 0.63 -8.12 1.67
CA TRP A 86 0.33 -8.54 0.31
C TRP A 86 0.81 -9.97 0.06
N HIS A 87 1.98 -10.37 0.57
CA HIS A 87 2.42 -11.76 0.51
C HIS A 87 1.46 -12.71 1.24
N ALA A 88 1.02 -12.35 2.45
CA ALA A 88 0.03 -13.15 3.19
C ALA A 88 -1.28 -13.32 2.39
N HIS A 89 -1.69 -12.30 1.64
CA HIS A 89 -2.83 -12.37 0.74
C HIS A 89 -2.55 -13.31 -0.46
N ILE A 90 -1.40 -13.18 -1.12
CA ILE A 90 -0.99 -14.01 -2.28
C ILE A 90 -0.91 -15.50 -1.93
N LEU A 91 -0.44 -15.85 -0.72
CA LEU A 91 -0.24 -17.23 -0.31
C LEU A 91 -1.54 -18.05 -0.28
N ASP A 92 -2.69 -17.44 -0.04
CA ASP A 92 -3.99 -18.05 -0.34
C ASP A 92 -4.33 -17.82 -1.83
N THR A 93 -3.66 -18.58 -2.68
CA THR A 93 -3.71 -18.39 -4.14
C THR A 93 -5.12 -18.43 -4.73
N ARG A 94 -6.06 -19.19 -4.13
CA ARG A 94 -7.45 -19.26 -4.61
C ARG A 94 -8.21 -17.99 -4.27
N LYS A 95 -8.13 -17.54 -3.01
CA LYS A 95 -8.74 -16.28 -2.59
C LYS A 95 -8.13 -15.11 -3.34
N TYR A 96 -6.81 -15.05 -3.44
CA TYR A 96 -6.10 -13.98 -4.13
C TYR A 96 -6.53 -13.85 -5.59
N ALA A 97 -6.67 -14.97 -6.31
CA ALA A 97 -7.13 -14.96 -7.69
C ALA A 97 -8.60 -14.49 -7.82
N ALA A 98 -9.48 -14.90 -6.89
CA ALA A 98 -10.87 -14.46 -6.87
C ALA A 98 -10.98 -12.95 -6.57
N ASP A 99 -10.33 -12.49 -5.49
CA ASP A 99 -10.30 -11.09 -5.10
C ASP A 99 -9.70 -10.22 -6.22
N CYS A 100 -8.63 -10.68 -6.87
CA CYS A 100 -8.06 -9.97 -8.02
C CYS A 100 -9.02 -9.89 -9.21
N GLY A 101 -9.73 -10.99 -9.52
CA GLY A 101 -10.76 -11.00 -10.56
C GLY A 101 -11.88 -10.00 -10.25
N ASP A 102 -12.30 -9.93 -8.99
CA ASP A 102 -13.32 -8.98 -8.55
C ASP A 102 -12.82 -7.54 -8.60
N LEU A 103 -11.60 -7.26 -8.08
CA LEU A 103 -11.05 -5.92 -7.96
C LEU A 103 -10.53 -5.35 -9.29
N PHE A 104 -9.72 -6.11 -10.01
CA PHE A 104 -8.95 -5.66 -11.18
C PHE A 104 -9.44 -6.27 -12.49
N GLY A 105 -10.21 -7.37 -12.44
CA GLY A 105 -10.57 -8.17 -13.62
C GLY A 105 -9.49 -9.17 -14.04
N GLU A 106 -8.30 -9.09 -13.45
CA GLU A 106 -7.17 -9.98 -13.69
C GLU A 106 -6.26 -10.03 -12.46
N MET A 107 -5.25 -10.90 -12.49
CA MET A 107 -4.27 -11.02 -11.40
C MET A 107 -3.43 -9.75 -11.28
N LEU A 108 -3.41 -9.13 -10.10
CA LEU A 108 -2.38 -8.16 -9.77
C LEU A 108 -1.07 -8.92 -9.53
N HIS A 109 -0.19 -8.95 -10.52
CA HIS A 109 1.03 -9.75 -10.47
C HIS A 109 2.09 -9.11 -9.56
N HIS A 110 2.60 -9.90 -8.61
CA HIS A 110 3.74 -9.51 -7.79
C HIS A 110 5.06 -9.97 -8.44
N TYR A 111 6.03 -9.05 -8.54
CA TYR A 111 7.38 -9.34 -9.04
C TYR A 111 8.43 -9.09 -7.94
N PRO A 112 8.79 -10.12 -7.14
CA PRO A 112 9.61 -9.95 -5.93
C PRO A 112 11.07 -9.57 -6.19
N TYR A 113 11.50 -9.61 -7.46
CA TYR A 113 12.87 -9.32 -7.87
C TYR A 113 13.07 -7.87 -8.34
N PHE A 114 12.05 -7.01 -8.21
CA PHE A 114 12.15 -5.63 -8.66
C PHE A 114 13.26 -4.89 -7.90
N GLY A 115 14.20 -4.30 -8.65
CA GLY A 115 15.38 -3.64 -8.13
C GLY A 115 16.60 -4.53 -7.91
N MET A 116 16.53 -5.83 -8.23
CA MET A 116 17.64 -6.77 -8.03
C MET A 116 18.50 -6.98 -9.30
N ARG A 117 18.10 -6.45 -10.46
CA ARG A 117 18.75 -6.73 -11.75
C ARG A 117 19.87 -5.76 -12.14
N GLY A 118 20.24 -4.85 -11.24
CA GLY A 118 21.33 -3.88 -11.44
C GLY A 118 20.93 -2.46 -11.02
N PRO A 119 21.82 -1.47 -11.24
CA PRO A 119 21.60 -0.09 -10.82
C PRO A 119 20.35 0.56 -11.44
N ASP A 120 20.09 0.31 -12.72
CA ASP A 120 18.92 0.90 -13.41
C ASP A 120 17.60 0.35 -12.84
N ASP A 121 17.50 -0.97 -12.63
CA ASP A 121 16.33 -1.62 -12.03
C ASP A 121 16.11 -1.13 -10.58
N ARG A 122 17.19 -0.85 -9.84
CA ARG A 122 17.12 -0.24 -8.51
C ARG A 122 16.56 1.19 -8.58
N ALA A 123 17.03 2.00 -9.52
CA ALA A 123 16.53 3.36 -9.71
C ALA A 123 15.04 3.36 -10.09
N ASP A 124 14.60 2.40 -10.92
CA ASP A 124 13.19 2.21 -11.25
C ASP A 124 12.35 1.85 -10.03
N LEU A 125 12.86 1.01 -9.13
CA LEU A 125 12.19 0.69 -7.85
C LEU A 125 12.06 1.94 -6.98
N ASP A 126 13.15 2.68 -6.79
CA ASP A 126 13.18 3.88 -5.96
C ASP A 126 12.18 4.93 -6.49
N LYS A 127 12.12 5.09 -7.82
CA LYS A 127 11.15 5.96 -8.48
C LYS A 127 9.70 5.47 -8.26
N ALA A 128 9.43 4.20 -8.50
CA ALA A 128 8.08 3.63 -8.32
C ALA A 128 7.58 3.76 -6.88
N PHE A 129 8.48 3.58 -5.90
CA PHE A 129 8.18 3.78 -4.49
C PHE A 129 7.87 5.25 -4.17
N ALA A 130 8.71 6.18 -4.64
CA ALA A 130 8.47 7.62 -4.45
C ALA A 130 7.15 8.09 -5.09
N ASP A 131 6.85 7.62 -6.30
CA ASP A 131 5.59 7.91 -6.99
C ASP A 131 4.39 7.34 -6.22
N THR A 132 4.53 6.14 -5.63
CA THR A 132 3.48 5.53 -4.78
C THR A 132 3.23 6.37 -3.52
N VAL A 133 4.29 6.83 -2.84
CA VAL A 133 4.16 7.72 -1.67
C VAL A 133 3.47 9.04 -2.03
N ASP A 134 3.81 9.66 -3.16
CA ASP A 134 3.14 10.88 -3.64
C ASP A 134 1.64 10.66 -3.88
N LEU A 135 1.26 9.50 -4.42
CA LEU A 135 -0.16 9.14 -4.59
C LEU A 135 -0.88 9.00 -3.25
N PHE A 136 -0.26 8.37 -2.24
CA PHE A 136 -0.84 8.26 -0.91
C PHE A 136 -1.05 9.64 -0.27
N ILE A 137 -0.04 10.51 -0.33
CA ILE A 137 -0.13 11.87 0.22
C ILE A 137 -1.21 12.67 -0.51
N ARG A 138 -1.22 12.64 -1.84
CA ARG A 138 -2.17 13.40 -2.67
C ARG A 138 -3.62 13.03 -2.42
N HIS A 139 -3.89 11.73 -2.23
CA HIS A 139 -5.26 11.21 -2.19
C HIS A 139 -5.79 10.89 -0.80
N PHE A 140 -4.92 10.63 0.16
CA PHE A 140 -5.32 10.27 1.52
C PHE A 140 -4.76 11.21 2.59
N GLY A 141 -3.87 12.15 2.21
CA GLY A 141 -3.18 13.00 3.18
C GLY A 141 -2.30 12.21 4.15
N LEU A 142 -1.89 11.00 3.76
CA LEU A 142 -1.18 10.03 4.58
C LEU A 142 0.20 9.76 3.98
N ASP A 143 1.24 9.80 4.81
CA ASP A 143 2.53 9.20 4.49
C ASP A 143 2.48 7.71 4.89
N PRO A 144 2.50 6.78 3.91
CA PRO A 144 2.40 5.36 4.23
C PRO A 144 3.67 4.83 4.89
N THR A 145 4.77 5.57 4.92
CA THR A 145 6.07 5.05 5.38
C THR A 145 6.26 5.09 6.89
N ALA A 146 5.41 5.81 7.62
CA ALA A 146 5.61 6.12 9.04
C ALA A 146 7.04 6.65 9.35
N GLY A 147 7.68 7.30 8.37
CA GLY A 147 9.04 7.84 8.48
C GLY A 147 10.14 6.98 7.84
N ASP A 148 9.85 5.77 7.34
CA ASP A 148 10.79 4.89 6.64
C ASP A 148 10.75 5.10 5.12
N ALA A 149 11.40 6.18 4.66
CA ALA A 149 11.36 6.63 3.26
C ALA A 149 12.16 5.77 2.27
N HIS A 150 12.63 4.58 2.65
CA HIS A 150 13.46 3.74 1.79
C HIS A 150 12.65 2.64 1.11
N ALA A 151 12.80 2.53 -0.21
CA ALA A 151 12.35 1.37 -0.94
C ALA A 151 13.13 0.13 -0.47
N ARG A 152 12.43 -0.98 -0.25
CA ARG A 152 13.02 -2.24 0.20
C ARG A 152 12.70 -3.33 -0.83
N ALA A 153 13.73 -4.08 -1.22
CA ALA A 153 13.49 -5.34 -1.92
C ALA A 153 12.79 -6.31 -0.97
N CYS A 154 11.93 -7.18 -1.50
CA CYS A 154 11.20 -8.16 -0.72
C CYS A 154 12.17 -9.02 0.10
N ARG A 155 11.83 -9.25 1.37
CA ARG A 155 12.56 -10.23 2.17
C ARG A 155 12.31 -11.63 1.58
N PRO A 156 13.34 -12.49 1.50
CA PRO A 156 13.13 -13.86 1.03
C PRO A 156 12.19 -14.59 1.99
N GLN A 157 11.01 -14.98 1.51
CA GLN A 157 10.11 -15.86 2.26
C GLN A 157 10.62 -17.30 2.17
N ARG A 158 10.64 -18.00 3.30
CA ARG A 158 10.96 -19.43 3.35
C ARG A 158 9.66 -20.23 3.26
N CYS A 159 9.20 -20.50 2.06
CA CYS A 159 8.15 -21.50 1.81
C CYS A 159 8.81 -22.80 1.29
N PRO A 160 8.30 -24.00 1.67
CA PRO A 160 8.80 -25.29 1.17
C PRO A 160 8.72 -25.44 -0.36
#